data_AF-A0A1H4E355-F1
#
_entry.id   AF-A0A1H4E355-F1
#
_cell.length_a   1.000
_cell.length_b   1.000
_cell.length_c   1.000
_cell.angle_alpha   90.00
_cell.angle_beta   90.00
_cell.angle_gamma   90.00
#
_symmetry.space_group_name_H-M   'P 1'
#
loop_
_entity.id
_entity.type
_entity.pdbx_description
1 polymer ?
#
loop_
_entity_poly.entity_id
_entity_poly.type
_entity_poly.pdbx_seq_one_letter_code
_entity_poly.pdbx_strand_id
1 'polypeptide(L)'
;MKRTAILLSLLFGLSAPAGAATFVIAHPQQVEDCILRRSEVTYHDEQYWTGWNFGASQTLDTGYGIAMWNMWRGNILVRFDLRGVDCREVSAARFRIYKPRNVTQTSPEVPVAVYAVKECNAAWREGSMESMPQHDAASWLCRSDGEEWAGGPNGCSVAGVDHDAEPLGRAAASKYRGEWLEFEIPAALVRQWIEAPEKNAGLLIKTDAPEKVMGDHVLFYSSEHASGKGPQLVVEGKRGKAKFAADPAKRYNPRYVMPRQDSTFRRYLRERNFRYVNWTTDPVVGLRGEQRIYPYYWDVVVYGEYILPNAYYPFSQSILGLDGMIERQDREGLRRFQINRLRYLHIWEYTREQRWYDCGDIIEIFSPLQAAYIWLGSKKDNGLTFDGVLNKVHPKGRKNLTRQEIQLRRLAEVEECVRNLDLTPVQYDSVERFISRMEELRCIYFNKCNDAAQEVHRLLAEKNDGREMIDALGAFMNCHDIYLFYDSYWQMKRWAFLMDNTDMVAFNKFWKRQKFGEYSPERIERRYRMCADFYPRDRGPLPIEIKNRLWPE
;
A
#
# COMPACT_ATOMS: atom_id res chain seq x y z
N MET A 1 -17.78 59.74 6.00
CA MET A 1 -18.45 58.54 5.48
C MET A 1 -17.55 57.32 5.71
N LYS A 2 -17.74 56.62 6.82
CA LYS A 2 -17.10 55.34 7.15
C LYS A 2 -18.23 54.36 7.38
N ARG A 3 -18.32 53.29 6.57
CA ARG A 3 -19.22 52.16 6.81
C ARG A 3 -18.35 50.93 6.94
N THR A 4 -18.12 50.52 8.18
CA THR A 4 -17.52 49.24 8.53
C THR A 4 -18.68 48.34 8.94
N ALA A 5 -18.98 47.34 8.12
CA ALA A 5 -19.93 46.30 8.45
C ALA A 5 -19.29 45.31 9.43
N ILE A 6 -19.95 45.08 10.56
CA ILE A 6 -19.59 44.05 11.54
C ILE A 6 -20.23 42.74 11.06
N LEU A 7 -19.41 41.76 10.68
CA LEU A 7 -19.85 40.38 10.51
C LEU A 7 -19.87 39.72 11.89
N LEU A 8 -21.05 39.31 12.35
CA LEU A 8 -21.20 38.42 13.51
C LEU A 8 -20.82 36.99 13.11
N SER A 9 -19.71 36.49 13.64
CA SER A 9 -19.39 35.07 13.65
C SER A 9 -20.01 34.45 14.91
N LEU A 10 -21.14 33.76 14.76
CA LEU A 10 -21.73 32.91 15.80
C LEU A 10 -20.88 31.64 15.94
N LEU A 11 -19.93 31.67 16.87
CA LEU A 11 -19.21 30.50 17.37
C LEU A 11 -20.11 29.73 18.34
N PHE A 12 -20.59 28.55 17.94
CA PHE A 12 -21.06 27.52 18.86
C PHE A 12 -19.84 26.94 19.60
N GLY A 13 -19.37 27.66 20.62
CA GLY A 13 -18.47 27.12 21.62
C GLY A 13 -19.31 26.45 22.70
N LEU A 14 -19.42 25.13 22.68
CA LEU A 14 -19.71 24.37 23.90
C LEU A 14 -18.52 24.57 24.83
N SER A 15 -18.69 25.43 25.83
CA SER A 15 -17.72 25.68 26.88
C SER A 15 -17.48 24.39 27.66
N ALA A 16 -16.27 23.84 27.56
CA ALA A 16 -15.84 22.74 28.41
C ALA A 16 -16.07 23.13 29.89
N PRO A 17 -16.66 22.25 30.70
CA PRO A 17 -16.89 22.55 32.11
C PRO A 17 -15.54 22.86 32.78
N ALA A 18 -15.50 23.93 33.57
CA ALA A 18 -14.32 24.37 34.28
C ALA A 18 -13.72 23.20 35.10
N GLY A 19 -12.54 22.71 34.69
CA GLY A 19 -11.83 21.58 35.32
C GLY A 19 -11.65 20.33 34.47
N ALA A 20 -12.21 20.25 33.25
CA ALA A 20 -11.94 19.16 32.32
C ALA A 20 -10.54 19.29 31.68
N ALA A 21 -9.71 18.26 31.82
CA ALA A 21 -8.42 18.11 31.16
C ALA A 21 -8.57 17.30 29.86
N THR A 22 -7.73 17.60 28.87
CA THR A 22 -7.64 16.84 27.61
C THR A 22 -6.44 15.91 27.64
N PHE A 23 -6.66 14.66 27.26
CA PHE A 23 -5.64 13.61 27.13
C PHE A 23 -5.63 13.13 25.68
N VAL A 24 -4.47 13.13 25.04
CA VAL A 24 -4.32 12.67 23.64
C VAL A 24 -3.48 11.41 23.63
N ILE A 25 -4.09 10.29 23.27
CA ILE A 25 -3.45 8.98 23.15
C ILE A 25 -3.15 8.76 21.67
N ALA A 26 -1.88 8.89 21.30
CA ALA A 26 -1.42 8.86 19.91
C ALA A 26 0.04 8.37 19.74
N HIS A 27 0.72 8.06 20.85
CA HIS A 27 2.10 7.58 20.78
C HIS A 27 2.11 6.13 20.29
N PRO A 28 3.08 5.69 19.46
CA PRO A 28 3.10 4.30 18.96
C PRO A 28 3.15 3.24 20.08
N GLN A 29 3.66 3.57 21.26
CA GLN A 29 3.59 2.67 22.44
C GLN A 29 2.16 2.45 22.96
N GLN A 30 1.23 3.35 22.63
CA GLN A 30 -0.14 3.37 23.11
C GLN A 30 -1.17 3.11 22.01
N VAL A 31 -0.73 2.88 20.77
CA VAL A 31 -1.61 2.61 19.63
C VAL A 31 -1.14 1.33 19.00
N GLU A 32 -2.07 0.42 18.76
CA GLU A 32 -1.88 -0.73 17.89
C GLU A 32 -2.80 -0.54 16.70
N ASP A 33 -2.29 -0.62 15.48
CA ASP A 33 -3.12 -0.58 14.28
C ASP A 33 -2.65 -1.54 13.18
N CYS A 34 -3.59 -2.08 12.41
CA CYS A 34 -3.25 -2.98 11.32
C CYS A 34 -4.34 -3.02 10.26
N ILE A 35 -3.93 -3.38 9.04
CA ILE A 35 -4.86 -3.64 7.95
C ILE A 35 -5.20 -5.12 7.92
N LEU A 36 -6.48 -5.44 7.80
CA LEU A 36 -6.98 -6.77 7.47
C LEU A 36 -7.33 -6.77 5.98
N ARG A 37 -6.53 -7.44 5.15
CA ARG A 37 -6.77 -7.47 3.70
C ARG A 37 -7.24 -8.83 3.23
N ARG A 38 -8.29 -8.87 2.42
CA ARG A 38 -8.69 -10.04 1.63
C ARG A 38 -8.26 -9.86 0.20
N SER A 39 -7.44 -10.76 -0.28
CA SER A 39 -7.06 -10.88 -1.68
C SER A 39 -8.18 -11.49 -2.51
N GLU A 40 -8.36 -11.02 -3.74
CA GLU A 40 -9.12 -11.78 -4.77
C GLU A 40 -8.25 -12.86 -5.43
N VAL A 41 -6.96 -12.83 -5.17
CA VAL A 41 -5.99 -13.81 -5.64
C VAL A 41 -5.82 -14.92 -4.61
N THR A 42 -6.14 -16.14 -5.03
CA THR A 42 -5.85 -17.40 -4.33
C THR A 42 -5.23 -18.39 -5.32
N TYR A 43 -4.25 -19.17 -4.88
CA TYR A 43 -3.67 -20.24 -5.71
C TYR A 43 -3.52 -21.52 -4.89
N HIS A 44 -4.23 -22.58 -5.28
CA HIS A 44 -4.42 -23.77 -4.44
C HIS A 44 -4.83 -23.37 -3.00
N ASP A 45 -4.14 -23.89 -2.00
CA ASP A 45 -4.39 -23.60 -0.58
C ASP A 45 -3.74 -22.27 -0.12
N GLU A 46 -2.95 -21.62 -0.98
CA GLU A 46 -2.31 -20.35 -0.66
C GLU A 46 -3.29 -19.19 -0.77
N GLN A 47 -3.57 -18.58 0.38
CA GLN A 47 -4.39 -17.39 0.51
C GLN A 47 -3.50 -16.14 0.61
N TYR A 48 -2.73 -15.87 -0.46
CA TYR A 48 -1.80 -14.74 -0.54
C TYR A 48 -2.48 -13.44 -0.12
N TRP A 49 -1.81 -12.63 0.72
CA TRP A 49 -2.33 -11.40 1.34
C TRP A 49 -3.52 -11.57 2.27
N THR A 50 -4.39 -12.57 2.09
CA THR A 50 -5.49 -12.84 3.00
C THR A 50 -4.98 -13.33 4.37
N GLY A 51 -4.00 -14.24 4.37
CA GLY A 51 -3.37 -14.72 5.61
C GLY A 51 -2.17 -13.90 6.08
N TRP A 52 -1.92 -12.71 5.52
CA TRP A 52 -0.74 -11.92 5.86
C TRP A 52 -1.06 -10.85 6.91
N ASN A 53 -0.04 -10.50 7.69
CA ASN A 53 -0.06 -9.34 8.57
C ASN A 53 0.30 -8.07 7.79
N PHE A 54 -0.38 -6.99 8.14
CA PHE A 54 -0.11 -5.64 7.62
C PHE A 54 0.02 -4.61 8.75
N GLY A 55 0.41 -5.03 9.96
CA GLY A 55 0.92 -4.12 11.00
C GLY A 55 2.29 -3.54 10.62
N ALA A 56 2.78 -2.56 11.39
CA ALA A 56 4.02 -1.83 11.09
C ALA A 56 4.07 -1.13 9.71
N SER A 57 2.92 -0.99 9.05
CA SER A 57 2.75 -0.25 7.79
C SER A 57 2.85 1.25 8.06
N GLN A 58 3.27 2.07 7.09
CA GLN A 58 3.21 3.54 7.26
C GLN A 58 1.81 4.11 7.03
N THR A 59 0.96 3.33 6.40
CA THR A 59 -0.36 3.72 5.94
C THR A 59 -1.33 2.60 6.22
N LEU A 60 -2.59 2.97 6.42
CA LEU A 60 -3.71 2.08 6.62
C LEU A 60 -4.68 2.25 5.46
N ASP A 61 -5.40 1.20 5.11
CA ASP A 61 -6.40 1.28 4.05
C ASP A 61 -7.64 0.42 4.30
N THR A 62 -8.76 0.95 3.85
CA THR A 62 -10.03 0.20 3.82
C THR A 62 -10.72 0.41 2.48
N GLY A 63 -11.57 -0.54 2.10
CA GLY A 63 -12.37 -0.47 0.88
C GLY A 63 -11.92 -1.45 -0.16
N TYR A 64 -12.15 -1.16 -1.44
CA TYR A 64 -11.81 -2.06 -2.54
C TYR A 64 -10.79 -1.39 -3.47
N GLY A 65 -9.55 -1.90 -3.44
CA GLY A 65 -8.43 -1.33 -4.16
C GLY A 65 -7.79 -2.33 -5.13
N ILE A 66 -6.91 -1.80 -5.98
CA ILE A 66 -6.03 -2.57 -6.83
C ILE A 66 -4.57 -2.22 -6.52
N ALA A 67 -3.73 -3.23 -6.57
CA ALA A 67 -2.28 -3.12 -6.73
C ALA A 67 -1.92 -3.93 -7.97
N MET A 68 -0.78 -3.65 -8.64
CA MET A 68 -0.39 -4.25 -9.93
C MET A 68 -0.62 -5.78 -10.08
N TRP A 69 -0.66 -6.57 -9.00
CA TRP A 69 -0.80 -8.04 -9.03
C TRP A 69 -2.03 -8.56 -8.28
N ASN A 70 -2.81 -7.68 -7.65
CA ASN A 70 -3.90 -8.09 -6.80
C ASN A 70 -5.01 -7.03 -6.68
N MET A 71 -6.24 -7.50 -6.67
CA MET A 71 -7.40 -6.72 -6.25
C MET A 71 -7.72 -7.17 -4.82
N TRP A 72 -7.97 -6.22 -3.92
CA TRP A 72 -8.09 -6.56 -2.51
C TRP A 72 -9.15 -5.71 -1.82
N ARG A 73 -9.74 -6.30 -0.77
CA ARG A 73 -10.60 -5.59 0.17
C ARG A 73 -9.88 -5.39 1.49
N GLY A 74 -9.92 -4.18 2.04
CA GLY A 74 -9.31 -3.86 3.34
C GLY A 74 -10.32 -3.46 4.41
N ASN A 75 -10.05 -3.87 5.65
CA ASN A 75 -10.57 -3.27 6.89
C ASN A 75 -9.39 -2.81 7.75
N ILE A 76 -9.61 -1.93 8.71
CA ILE A 76 -8.58 -1.44 9.63
C ILE A 76 -9.00 -1.72 11.06
N LEU A 77 -8.08 -2.24 11.88
CA LEU A 77 -8.22 -2.26 13.34
C LEU A 77 -7.35 -1.18 13.97
N VAL A 78 -7.87 -0.55 15.01
CA VAL A 78 -7.12 0.39 15.87
C VAL A 78 -7.46 0.12 17.33
N ARG A 79 -6.46 -0.07 18.19
CA ARG A 79 -6.64 -0.18 19.65
C ARG A 79 -5.75 0.81 20.38
N PHE A 80 -6.34 1.48 21.37
CA PHE A 80 -5.64 2.43 22.24
C PHE A 80 -5.37 1.81 23.60
N ASP A 81 -4.11 1.80 24.02
CA ASP A 81 -3.71 1.41 25.37
C ASP A 81 -3.86 2.58 26.33
N LEU A 82 -4.83 2.47 27.23
CA LEU A 82 -5.16 3.50 28.21
C LEU A 82 -4.45 3.32 29.55
N ARG A 83 -3.59 2.29 29.68
CA ARG A 83 -2.74 2.12 30.87
C ARG A 83 -1.80 3.32 31.00
N GLY A 84 -1.65 3.83 32.22
CA GLY A 84 -0.84 5.02 32.50
C GLY A 84 -1.50 6.36 32.15
N VAL A 85 -2.74 6.38 31.64
CA VAL A 85 -3.46 7.64 31.38
C VAL A 85 -4.07 8.18 32.67
N ASP A 86 -3.67 9.39 33.07
CA ASP A 86 -4.12 10.07 34.29
C ASP A 86 -5.54 10.69 34.18
N CYS A 87 -6.48 9.95 33.59
CA CYS A 87 -7.88 10.33 33.47
C CYS A 87 -8.73 9.44 34.40
N ARG A 88 -9.33 10.04 35.44
CA ARG A 88 -10.13 9.29 36.42
C ARG A 88 -11.60 9.18 36.01
N GLU A 89 -12.13 10.21 35.38
CA GLU A 89 -13.52 10.30 34.94
C GLU A 89 -13.53 10.83 33.51
N VAL A 90 -14.12 10.07 32.57
CA VAL A 90 -14.28 10.48 31.18
C VAL A 90 -15.61 11.20 31.01
N SER A 91 -15.57 12.44 30.50
CA SER A 91 -16.76 13.21 30.15
C SER A 91 -17.08 13.12 28.66
N ALA A 92 -16.07 13.09 27.79
CA ALA A 92 -16.23 12.95 26.34
C ALA A 92 -15.00 12.25 25.75
N ALA A 93 -15.17 11.64 24.56
CA ALA A 93 -14.07 11.05 23.83
C ALA A 93 -14.30 11.15 22.33
N ARG A 94 -13.22 11.42 21.59
CA ARG A 94 -13.22 11.50 20.13
C ARG A 94 -12.10 10.65 19.56
N PHE A 95 -12.43 9.79 18.61
CA PHE A 95 -11.45 9.13 17.78
C PHE A 95 -11.17 10.01 16.56
N ARG A 96 -9.89 10.21 16.21
CA ARG A 96 -9.51 10.86 14.97
C ARG A 96 -8.46 10.09 14.20
N ILE A 97 -8.60 10.07 12.89
CA ILE A 97 -7.66 9.43 11.97
C ILE A 97 -7.41 10.35 10.77
N TYR A 98 -6.13 10.50 10.38
CA TYR A 98 -5.77 11.43 9.31
C TYR A 98 -5.91 10.75 7.95
N LYS A 99 -6.72 11.36 7.09
CA LYS A 99 -6.91 10.97 5.71
C LYS A 99 -6.11 11.95 4.83
N PRO A 100 -5.01 11.54 4.15
CA PRO A 100 -4.29 12.40 3.21
C PRO A 100 -5.04 12.59 1.88
N ARG A 101 -4.67 13.61 1.07
CA ARG A 101 -5.06 13.62 -0.35
C ARG A 101 -4.65 12.30 -1.02
N ASN A 102 -5.47 11.76 -1.91
CA ASN A 102 -5.21 10.44 -2.50
C ASN A 102 -5.52 10.39 -4.01
N VAL A 103 -4.56 10.05 -4.86
CA VAL A 103 -4.85 9.82 -6.29
C VAL A 103 -5.34 8.40 -6.59
N THR A 104 -5.06 7.39 -5.76
CA THR A 104 -5.50 6.02 -6.06
C THR A 104 -6.99 5.82 -5.74
N GLN A 105 -7.62 6.75 -5.01
CA GLN A 105 -9.06 6.78 -4.77
C GLN A 105 -9.80 7.29 -6.03
N THR A 106 -10.75 6.51 -6.54
CA THR A 106 -11.50 6.87 -7.76
C THR A 106 -12.66 7.82 -7.45
N SER A 107 -13.51 7.50 -6.48
CA SER A 107 -14.63 8.38 -6.11
C SER A 107 -14.18 9.66 -5.40
N PRO A 108 -14.82 10.81 -5.68
CA PRO A 108 -14.61 12.08 -4.97
C PRO A 108 -14.58 11.95 -3.44
N GLU A 109 -15.53 11.17 -2.93
CA GLU A 109 -15.68 10.86 -1.50
C GLU A 109 -16.12 9.39 -1.37
N VAL A 110 -15.58 8.70 -0.36
CA VAL A 110 -15.95 7.32 -0.04
C VAL A 110 -16.50 7.30 1.39
N PRO A 111 -17.71 6.75 1.64
CA PRO A 111 -18.25 6.66 2.99
C PRO A 111 -17.44 5.66 3.83
N VAL A 112 -17.07 6.06 5.03
CA VAL A 112 -16.38 5.23 6.02
C VAL A 112 -17.14 5.25 7.34
N ALA A 113 -17.13 4.13 8.05
CA ALA A 113 -17.78 3.97 9.33
C ALA A 113 -16.84 3.33 10.36
N VAL A 114 -17.00 3.74 11.61
CA VAL A 114 -16.23 3.24 12.76
C VAL A 114 -17.15 2.44 13.66
N TYR A 115 -16.73 1.25 14.06
CA TYR A 115 -17.48 0.32 14.90
C TYR A 115 -16.64 -0.04 16.14
N ALA A 116 -17.30 -0.27 17.28
CA ALA A 116 -16.64 -0.90 18.42
C ALA A 116 -16.44 -2.39 18.15
N VAL A 117 -15.23 -2.90 18.36
CA VAL A 117 -14.94 -4.33 18.28
C VAL A 117 -15.40 -5.00 19.57
N LYS A 118 -15.97 -6.20 19.47
CA LYS A 118 -16.47 -6.93 20.63
C LYS A 118 -15.34 -7.58 21.43
N GLU A 119 -15.55 -7.69 22.74
CA GLU A 119 -14.59 -8.24 23.71
C GLU A 119 -14.08 -9.65 23.34
N CYS A 120 -14.90 -10.47 22.68
CA CYS A 120 -14.50 -11.80 22.22
C CYS A 120 -13.31 -11.80 21.24
N ASN A 121 -13.00 -10.65 20.63
CA ASN A 121 -11.85 -10.47 19.75
C ASN A 121 -10.71 -9.66 20.40
N ALA A 122 -10.78 -9.35 21.71
CA ALA A 122 -9.78 -8.51 22.38
C ALA A 122 -8.35 -9.09 22.36
N ALA A 123 -8.19 -10.40 22.14
CA ALA A 123 -6.89 -11.05 22.06
C ALA A 123 -6.14 -10.84 20.73
N TRP A 124 -6.67 -10.02 19.80
CA TRP A 124 -5.97 -9.73 18.56
C TRP A 124 -4.62 -9.03 18.81
N ARG A 125 -3.64 -9.26 17.94
CA ARG A 125 -2.29 -8.70 18.06
C ARG A 125 -1.86 -8.00 16.78
N GLU A 126 -1.33 -6.80 16.91
CA GLU A 126 -0.63 -6.15 15.80
C GLU A 126 0.66 -6.93 15.49
N GLY A 127 0.91 -7.23 14.21
CA GLY A 127 2.18 -7.79 13.81
C GLY A 127 3.26 -6.74 13.61
N SER A 128 4.52 -7.18 13.66
CA SER A 128 5.69 -6.31 13.61
C SER A 128 6.29 -6.17 12.21
N MET A 129 5.61 -6.69 11.20
CA MET A 129 6.10 -6.78 9.82
C MET A 129 5.03 -6.39 8.82
N GLU A 130 5.33 -5.42 7.97
CA GLU A 130 4.42 -5.02 6.89
C GLU A 130 4.42 -6.07 5.76
N SER A 131 3.23 -6.57 5.41
CA SER A 131 3.00 -7.44 4.23
C SER A 131 3.80 -8.72 4.23
N MET A 132 3.79 -9.40 5.37
CA MET A 132 4.46 -10.67 5.59
C MET A 132 3.52 -11.61 6.35
N PRO A 133 3.64 -12.93 6.18
CA PRO A 133 3.02 -13.86 7.11
C PRO A 133 3.64 -13.68 8.48
N GLN A 134 2.77 -13.64 9.46
CA GLN A 134 3.13 -13.61 10.85
C GLN A 134 2.00 -14.30 11.61
N HIS A 135 2.20 -15.57 11.96
CA HIS A 135 1.14 -16.43 12.50
C HIS A 135 0.59 -15.93 13.85
N ASP A 136 1.42 -15.24 14.64
CA ASP A 136 1.04 -14.67 15.93
C ASP A 136 0.33 -13.31 15.83
N ALA A 137 0.10 -12.81 14.62
CA ALA A 137 -0.51 -11.51 14.36
C ALA A 137 -1.89 -11.60 13.69
N ALA A 138 -2.63 -10.49 13.76
CA ALA A 138 -3.91 -10.34 13.09
C ALA A 138 -3.75 -10.33 11.57
N SER A 139 -4.70 -10.98 10.90
CA SER A 139 -4.86 -11.01 9.45
C SER A 139 -6.34 -11.07 9.09
N TRP A 140 -6.68 -11.14 7.81
CA TRP A 140 -8.08 -11.33 7.43
C TRP A 140 -8.65 -12.65 7.99
N LEU A 141 -7.83 -13.69 8.12
CA LEU A 141 -8.28 -15.01 8.57
C LEU A 141 -8.36 -15.11 10.09
N CYS A 142 -7.38 -14.56 10.79
CA CYS A 142 -7.15 -14.84 12.21
C CYS A 142 -6.96 -13.55 13.00
N ARG A 143 -7.37 -13.56 14.27
CA ARG A 143 -7.13 -12.46 15.22
C ARG A 143 -5.72 -12.50 15.81
N SER A 144 -5.19 -13.69 16.08
CA SER A 144 -3.83 -13.93 16.58
C SER A 144 -3.55 -15.43 16.69
N ASP A 145 -2.29 -15.85 16.69
CA ASP A 145 -1.84 -17.23 16.92
C ASP A 145 -2.61 -18.31 16.12
N GLY A 146 -3.07 -18.00 14.90
CA GLY A 146 -3.89 -18.88 14.06
C GLY A 146 -5.37 -19.00 14.48
N GLU A 147 -5.76 -18.39 15.61
CA GLU A 147 -7.13 -18.34 16.08
C GLU A 147 -7.99 -17.44 15.17
N GLU A 148 -9.09 -17.98 14.67
CA GLU A 148 -10.04 -17.23 13.85
C GLU A 148 -10.71 -16.08 14.62
N TRP A 149 -11.26 -15.12 13.88
CA TRP A 149 -12.20 -14.16 14.47
C TRP A 149 -13.42 -14.89 15.03
N ALA A 150 -14.11 -14.30 16.01
CA ALA A 150 -15.31 -14.91 16.59
C ALA A 150 -16.39 -15.24 15.55
N GLY A 151 -16.49 -14.45 14.47
CA GLY A 151 -17.36 -14.71 13.32
C GLY A 151 -16.74 -15.56 12.20
N GLY A 152 -15.56 -16.15 12.38
CA GLY A 152 -14.81 -16.92 11.36
C GLY A 152 -13.83 -16.09 10.52
N PRO A 153 -13.24 -16.64 9.44
CA PRO A 153 -12.16 -16.00 8.67
C PRO A 153 -12.64 -14.86 7.76
N ASN A 154 -13.03 -13.74 8.37
CA ASN A 154 -13.83 -12.69 7.74
C ASN A 154 -13.25 -11.26 7.89
N GLY A 155 -12.06 -11.11 8.47
CA GLY A 155 -11.44 -9.82 8.73
C GLY A 155 -12.21 -8.97 9.73
N CYS A 156 -12.69 -9.58 10.83
CA CYS A 156 -13.50 -8.92 11.86
C CYS A 156 -14.76 -8.21 11.29
N SER A 157 -15.47 -8.82 10.34
CA SER A 157 -16.56 -8.20 9.56
C SER A 157 -17.98 -8.63 9.93
N VAL A 158 -18.19 -9.62 10.82
CA VAL A 158 -19.55 -10.07 11.16
C VAL A 158 -20.17 -9.15 12.21
N ALA A 159 -21.12 -8.33 11.76
CA ALA A 159 -21.89 -7.43 12.62
C ALA A 159 -22.63 -8.21 13.71
N GLY A 160 -22.58 -7.71 14.95
CA GLY A 160 -23.19 -8.34 16.12
C GLY A 160 -22.39 -9.50 16.71
N VAL A 161 -21.32 -9.98 16.06
CA VAL A 161 -20.44 -11.04 16.58
C VAL A 161 -19.03 -10.50 16.76
N ASP A 162 -18.43 -9.95 15.71
CA ASP A 162 -17.07 -9.43 15.73
C ASP A 162 -17.01 -7.98 16.20
N HIS A 163 -17.98 -7.19 15.79
CA HIS A 163 -18.13 -5.78 16.10
C HIS A 163 -19.60 -5.43 16.32
N ASP A 164 -19.90 -4.26 16.88
CA ASP A 164 -21.27 -3.81 17.07
C ASP A 164 -22.01 -3.62 15.74
N ALA A 165 -23.32 -3.90 15.72
CA ALA A 165 -24.10 -3.82 14.48
C ALA A 165 -24.24 -2.38 13.97
N GLU A 166 -24.43 -1.44 14.89
CA GLU A 166 -24.48 -0.01 14.59
C GLU A 166 -23.08 0.61 14.70
N PRO A 167 -22.66 1.47 13.76
CA PRO A 167 -21.41 2.19 13.89
C PRO A 167 -21.52 3.30 14.94
N LEU A 168 -20.38 3.59 15.57
CA LEU A 168 -20.19 4.73 16.46
C LEU A 168 -20.28 6.06 15.70
N GLY A 169 -19.87 6.06 14.43
CA GLY A 169 -19.94 7.24 13.57
C GLY A 169 -19.61 6.94 12.12
N ARG A 170 -19.91 7.92 11.26
CA ARG A 170 -19.71 7.87 9.81
C ARG A 170 -19.07 9.16 9.33
N ALA A 171 -18.24 9.07 8.30
CA ALA A 171 -17.64 10.21 7.62
C ALA A 171 -17.52 9.95 6.12
N ALA A 172 -17.44 11.02 5.33
CA ALA A 172 -17.12 10.95 3.91
C ALA A 172 -15.64 11.28 3.71
N ALA A 173 -14.85 10.30 3.29
CA ALA A 173 -13.42 10.46 3.09
C ALA A 173 -13.12 11.04 1.70
N SER A 174 -12.73 12.31 1.63
CA SER A 174 -12.46 12.96 0.34
C SER A 174 -11.07 12.68 -0.18
N LYS A 175 -10.94 12.51 -1.50
CA LYS A 175 -9.63 12.39 -2.16
C LYS A 175 -8.91 13.73 -2.38
N TYR A 176 -9.63 14.85 -2.34
CA TYR A 176 -9.11 16.17 -2.72
C TYR A 176 -8.46 16.96 -1.59
N ARG A 177 -8.63 16.54 -0.33
CA ARG A 177 -8.12 17.26 0.83
C ARG A 177 -7.53 16.29 1.85
N GLY A 178 -6.47 16.75 2.52
CA GLY A 178 -5.93 16.10 3.70
C GLY A 178 -6.69 16.60 4.93
N GLU A 179 -7.29 15.70 5.71
CA GLU A 179 -8.13 16.08 6.84
C GLU A 179 -8.11 15.04 7.97
N TRP A 180 -8.35 15.51 9.19
CA TRP A 180 -8.69 14.62 10.30
C TRP A 180 -10.16 14.26 10.19
N LEU A 181 -10.48 12.97 10.06
CA LEU A 181 -11.83 12.49 10.27
C LEU A 181 -12.02 12.27 11.76
N GLU A 182 -13.02 12.91 12.36
CA GLU A 182 -13.31 12.82 13.79
C GLU A 182 -14.64 12.09 14.01
N PHE A 183 -14.66 11.21 15.01
CA PHE A 183 -15.80 10.38 15.38
C PHE A 183 -16.00 10.48 16.89
N GLU A 184 -17.21 10.81 17.31
CA GLU A 184 -17.57 10.78 18.73
C GLU A 184 -17.58 9.33 19.23
N ILE A 185 -16.91 9.07 20.35
CA ILE A 185 -16.84 7.77 20.99
C ILE A 185 -17.59 7.86 22.32
N PRO A 186 -18.54 6.96 22.61
CA PRO A 186 -19.25 6.98 23.87
C PRO A 186 -18.29 6.98 25.06
N ALA A 187 -18.41 7.97 25.95
CA ALA A 187 -17.57 8.07 27.15
C ALA A 187 -17.66 6.81 28.03
N ALA A 188 -18.80 6.10 28.02
CA ALA A 188 -18.96 4.82 28.68
C ALA A 188 -18.01 3.73 28.14
N LEU A 189 -17.80 3.67 26.82
CA LEU A 189 -16.91 2.70 26.18
C LEU A 189 -15.44 2.97 26.59
N VAL A 190 -15.02 4.23 26.56
CA VAL A 190 -13.65 4.59 26.99
C VAL A 190 -13.45 4.33 28.50
N ARG A 191 -14.47 4.56 29.34
CA ARG A 191 -14.41 4.18 30.77
C ARG A 191 -14.21 2.67 30.94
N GLN A 192 -14.91 1.85 30.16
CA GLN A 192 -14.71 0.40 30.19
C GLN A 192 -13.28 0.02 29.81
N TRP A 193 -12.70 0.65 28.79
CA TRP A 193 -11.30 0.42 28.42
C TRP A 193 -10.29 0.85 29.49
N ILE A 194 -10.59 1.91 30.26
CA ILE A 194 -9.77 2.32 31.41
C ILE A 194 -9.93 1.35 32.60
N GLU A 195 -11.12 0.77 32.76
CA GLU A 195 -11.46 -0.12 33.87
C GLU A 195 -10.98 -1.55 33.68
N ALA A 196 -10.96 -2.02 32.43
CA ALA A 196 -10.55 -3.36 32.05
C ALA A 196 -9.79 -3.30 30.71
N PRO A 197 -8.54 -2.83 30.71
CA PRO A 197 -7.74 -2.67 29.49
C PRO A 197 -7.56 -3.98 28.71
N GLU A 198 -7.56 -5.13 29.39
CA GLU A 198 -7.49 -6.45 28.78
C GLU A 198 -8.74 -6.84 27.96
N LYS A 199 -9.87 -6.15 28.20
CA LYS A 199 -11.12 -6.33 27.45
C LYS A 199 -11.24 -5.38 26.27
N ASN A 200 -10.30 -4.45 26.12
CA ASN A 200 -10.32 -3.49 25.03
C ASN A 200 -9.96 -4.18 23.70
N ALA A 201 -10.98 -4.42 22.86
CA ALA A 201 -10.79 -4.94 21.51
C ALA A 201 -10.58 -3.83 20.46
N GLY A 202 -10.73 -2.57 20.83
CA GLY A 202 -10.50 -1.42 19.95
C GLY A 202 -11.67 -1.10 19.01
N LEU A 203 -11.31 -0.54 17.86
CA LEU A 203 -12.19 0.00 16.85
C LEU A 203 -11.91 -0.65 15.50
N LEU A 204 -12.98 -0.89 14.74
CA LEU A 204 -12.93 -1.33 13.35
C LEU A 204 -13.32 -0.15 12.44
N ILE A 205 -12.50 0.16 11.44
CA ILE A 205 -12.86 1.09 10.38
C ILE A 205 -13.08 0.31 9.09
N LYS A 206 -14.22 0.54 8.43
CA LYS A 206 -14.54 -0.05 7.12
C LYS A 206 -15.25 0.95 6.21
N THR A 207 -15.19 0.73 4.90
CA THR A 207 -16.07 1.44 3.96
C THR A 207 -17.53 1.06 4.21
N ASP A 208 -18.40 2.07 4.19
CA ASP A 208 -19.84 1.96 4.47
C ASP A 208 -20.65 2.24 3.19
N ALA A 209 -20.24 1.58 2.10
CA ALA A 209 -20.90 1.65 0.81
C ALA A 209 -21.71 0.38 0.54
N PRO A 210 -22.93 0.49 -0.04
CA PRO A 210 -23.75 -0.68 -0.37
C PRO A 210 -23.11 -1.53 -1.49
N GLU A 211 -22.40 -0.88 -2.40
CA GLU A 211 -21.74 -1.52 -3.54
C GLU A 211 -20.22 -1.43 -3.41
N LYS A 212 -19.54 -2.45 -3.95
CA LYS A 212 -18.08 -2.44 -4.07
C LYS A 212 -17.70 -1.85 -5.41
N VAL A 213 -17.03 -0.70 -5.38
CA VAL A 213 -16.50 -0.04 -6.56
C VAL A 213 -14.98 -0.15 -6.53
N MET A 214 -14.38 -0.60 -7.63
CA MET A 214 -12.92 -0.68 -7.75
C MET A 214 -12.32 0.72 -7.64
N GLY A 215 -11.32 0.88 -6.78
CA GLY A 215 -10.68 2.16 -6.51
C GLY A 215 -11.37 2.98 -5.42
N ASP A 216 -12.52 2.54 -4.91
CA ASP A 216 -13.15 3.11 -3.70
C ASP A 216 -12.50 2.52 -2.44
N HIS A 217 -11.20 2.69 -2.34
CA HIS A 217 -10.44 2.51 -1.11
C HIS A 217 -10.02 3.87 -0.56
N VAL A 218 -9.77 3.90 0.75
CA VAL A 218 -9.40 5.10 1.49
C VAL A 218 -8.10 4.81 2.22
N LEU A 219 -7.09 5.64 1.96
CA LEU A 219 -5.82 5.64 2.69
C LEU A 219 -5.93 6.52 3.93
N PHE A 220 -5.25 6.09 5.00
CA PHE A 220 -5.04 6.81 6.24
C PHE A 220 -3.59 6.67 6.68
N TYR A 221 -3.12 7.55 7.57
CA TYR A 221 -1.81 7.36 8.22
C TYR A 221 -1.93 6.43 9.43
N SER A 222 -0.99 5.49 9.57
CA SER A 222 -0.84 4.62 10.74
C SER A 222 -0.11 5.32 11.90
N SER A 223 -0.04 4.68 13.07
CA SER A 223 0.81 5.11 14.18
C SER A 223 2.29 5.21 13.81
N GLU A 224 2.74 4.42 12.85
CA GLU A 224 4.12 4.37 12.38
C GLU A 224 4.43 5.45 11.34
N HIS A 225 3.42 6.14 10.80
CA HIS A 225 3.64 7.15 9.75
C HIS A 225 4.57 8.29 10.22
N ALA A 226 5.50 8.69 9.36
CA ALA A 226 6.55 9.64 9.70
C ALA A 226 6.07 11.03 10.12
N SER A 227 4.90 11.44 9.63
CA SER A 227 4.28 12.73 9.97
C SER A 227 3.80 12.81 11.43
N GLY A 228 3.66 11.66 12.11
CA GLY A 228 3.08 11.59 13.45
C GLY A 228 1.57 11.89 13.51
N LYS A 229 0.90 11.96 12.35
CA LYS A 229 -0.55 12.15 12.23
C LYS A 229 -1.30 10.80 12.17
N GLY A 230 -0.81 9.76 12.85
CA GLY A 230 -1.49 8.47 12.98
C GLY A 230 -2.78 8.55 13.81
N PRO A 231 -3.46 7.41 14.04
CA PRO A 231 -4.71 7.37 14.79
C PRO A 231 -4.58 7.95 16.20
N GLN A 232 -5.60 8.67 16.67
CA GLN A 232 -5.59 9.30 17.99
C GLN A 232 -6.93 9.16 18.70
N LEU A 233 -6.87 8.90 20.00
CA LEU A 233 -8.01 9.02 20.89
C LEU A 233 -7.82 10.26 21.77
N VAL A 234 -8.74 11.22 21.63
CA VAL A 234 -8.80 12.44 22.44
C VAL A 234 -9.84 12.22 23.52
N VAL A 235 -9.42 12.21 24.77
CA VAL A 235 -10.28 11.99 25.93
C VAL A 235 -10.36 13.28 26.73
N GLU A 236 -11.57 13.72 27.04
CA GLU A 236 -11.84 14.85 27.93
C GLU A 236 -12.38 14.31 29.24
N GLY A 237 -11.86 14.83 30.36
CA GLY A 237 -12.23 14.29 31.65
C GLY A 237 -11.47 14.88 32.82
N LYS A 238 -11.73 14.36 34.02
CA LYS A 238 -11.09 14.83 35.24
C LYS A 238 -9.73 14.15 35.44
N ARG A 239 -8.69 14.94 35.69
CA ARG A 239 -7.36 14.43 36.02
C ARG A 239 -7.38 13.66 37.35
N GLY A 240 -6.70 12.53 37.38
CA GLY A 240 -6.45 11.73 38.58
C GLY A 240 -5.45 10.63 38.28
N LYS A 241 -4.89 10.01 39.31
CA LYS A 241 -3.89 8.94 39.14
C LYS A 241 -4.44 7.83 38.25
N ALA A 242 -3.67 7.42 37.23
CA ALA A 242 -4.01 6.29 36.36
C ALA A 242 -4.40 5.04 37.17
N LYS A 243 -5.46 4.35 36.75
CA LYS A 243 -5.94 3.12 37.42
C LYS A 243 -4.94 1.97 37.29
N PHE A 244 -4.33 1.85 36.12
CA PHE A 244 -3.30 0.87 35.80
C PHE A 244 -2.01 1.60 35.42
N ALA A 245 -0.86 1.07 35.84
CA ALA A 245 0.43 1.56 35.37
C ALA A 245 0.62 1.25 33.89
N ALA A 246 1.33 2.12 33.17
CA ALA A 246 1.78 1.81 31.81
C ALA A 246 2.59 0.51 31.81
N ASP A 247 2.47 -0.26 30.72
CA ASP A 247 3.17 -1.53 30.56
C ASP A 247 4.54 -1.29 29.90
N PRO A 248 5.65 -1.33 30.66
CA PRO A 248 6.97 -1.06 30.10
C PRO A 248 7.48 -2.18 29.18
N ALA A 249 6.84 -3.37 29.22
CA ALA A 249 7.22 -4.52 28.42
C ALA A 249 6.39 -4.65 27.13
N LYS A 250 5.38 -3.78 26.93
CA LYS A 250 4.56 -3.78 25.72
C LYS A 250 5.45 -3.56 24.49
N ARG A 251 5.42 -4.53 23.58
CA ARG A 251 6.01 -4.39 22.24
C ARG A 251 5.19 -3.41 21.43
N TYR A 252 5.87 -2.62 20.60
CA TYR A 252 5.23 -1.65 19.72
C TYR A 252 6.09 -1.45 18.48
N ASN A 253 5.44 -1.02 17.40
CA ASN A 253 6.12 -0.63 16.18
C ASN A 253 6.56 0.84 16.30
N PRO A 254 7.86 1.16 16.16
CA PRO A 254 8.32 2.54 16.28
C PRO A 254 7.88 3.35 15.06
N ARG A 255 7.63 4.65 15.28
CA ARG A 255 7.39 5.58 14.18
C ARG A 255 8.55 5.58 13.20
N TYR A 256 8.23 5.54 11.93
CA TYR A 256 9.18 5.74 10.86
C TYR A 256 9.79 7.15 10.94
N VAL A 257 11.11 7.24 10.77
CA VAL A 257 11.82 8.51 10.79
C VAL A 257 12.25 8.82 9.36
N MET A 258 12.02 10.03 8.83
CA MET A 258 12.56 10.40 7.51
C MET A 258 14.07 10.66 7.59
N PRO A 259 14.87 10.31 6.55
CA PRO A 259 16.30 10.58 6.56
C PRO A 259 16.59 12.09 6.51
N ARG A 260 17.75 12.50 7.04
CA ARG A 260 18.17 13.91 7.05
C ARG A 260 18.77 14.34 5.70
N GLN A 261 18.66 15.63 5.37
CA GLN A 261 19.34 16.25 4.22
C GLN A 261 20.83 16.55 4.52
N ASP A 262 21.59 15.50 4.83
CA ASP A 262 22.98 15.59 5.26
C ASP A 262 23.99 15.69 4.08
N SER A 263 25.26 15.34 4.32
CA SER A 263 26.29 15.33 3.28
C SER A 263 26.10 14.20 2.25
N THR A 264 25.52 13.07 2.66
CA THR A 264 25.20 11.94 1.78
C THR A 264 24.05 12.32 0.85
N PHE A 265 22.99 12.94 1.36
CA PHE A 265 21.91 13.48 0.52
C PHE A 265 22.43 14.51 -0.50
N ARG A 266 23.30 15.43 -0.07
CA ARG A 266 23.93 16.41 -0.97
C ARG A 266 24.78 15.73 -2.04
N ARG A 267 25.43 14.60 -1.74
CA ARG A 267 26.18 13.80 -2.72
C ARG A 267 25.25 13.12 -3.73
N TYR A 268 24.15 12.53 -3.26
CA TYR A 268 23.09 11.96 -4.09
C TYR A 268 22.63 12.96 -5.18
N LEU A 269 22.35 14.21 -4.79
CA LEU A 269 21.93 15.26 -5.74
C LEU A 269 23.00 15.61 -6.80
N ARG A 270 24.29 15.48 -6.47
CA ARG A 270 25.40 15.83 -7.37
C ARG A 270 25.76 14.72 -8.33
N GLU A 271 25.87 13.50 -7.84
CA GLU A 271 26.38 12.37 -8.64
C GLU A 271 25.34 11.79 -9.59
N ARG A 272 24.06 12.02 -9.34
CA ARG A 272 22.95 11.65 -10.23
C ARG A 272 22.94 10.18 -10.68
N ASN A 273 23.43 9.27 -9.83
CA ASN A 273 23.50 7.84 -10.10
C ASN A 273 22.15 7.11 -10.04
N PHE A 274 21.09 7.80 -9.62
CA PHE A 274 19.80 7.23 -9.34
C PHE A 274 18.71 7.75 -10.26
N ARG A 275 17.57 7.06 -10.32
CA ARG A 275 16.51 7.39 -11.27
C ARG A 275 15.83 8.71 -10.91
N TYR A 276 15.46 8.92 -9.63
CA TYR A 276 14.58 10.02 -9.23
C TYR A 276 15.30 11.34 -8.98
N VAL A 277 16.63 11.32 -8.90
CA VAL A 277 17.47 12.53 -8.75
C VAL A 277 17.25 13.54 -9.89
N ASN A 278 16.92 13.05 -11.09
CA ASN A 278 16.66 13.90 -12.25
C ASN A 278 15.48 14.82 -11.99
N TRP A 279 14.33 14.28 -11.58
CA TRP A 279 13.16 15.10 -11.21
C TRP A 279 13.37 15.89 -9.91
N THR A 280 14.21 15.40 -9.00
CA THR A 280 14.54 16.11 -7.74
C THR A 280 15.22 17.45 -8.00
N THR A 281 16.05 17.52 -9.04
CA THR A 281 16.85 18.70 -9.39
C THR A 281 16.28 19.48 -10.58
N ASP A 282 15.18 19.00 -11.16
CA ASP A 282 14.54 19.62 -12.31
C ASP A 282 13.80 20.92 -11.89
N PRO A 283 14.12 22.07 -12.51
CA PRO A 283 13.49 23.33 -12.15
C PRO A 283 12.01 23.41 -12.53
N VAL A 284 11.53 22.61 -13.49
CA VAL A 284 10.13 22.56 -13.91
C VAL A 284 9.28 21.80 -12.90
N VAL A 285 9.78 20.65 -12.41
CA VAL A 285 9.14 19.94 -11.28
C VAL A 285 9.19 20.81 -10.03
N GLY A 286 10.34 21.44 -9.78
CA GLY A 286 10.45 22.51 -8.79
C GLY A 286 10.22 22.05 -7.35
N LEU A 287 10.62 20.83 -6.97
CA LEU A 287 10.52 20.34 -5.59
C LEU A 287 11.28 21.27 -4.62
N ARG A 288 10.70 21.57 -3.45
CA ARG A 288 11.24 22.53 -2.45
C ARG A 288 11.36 21.92 -1.06
N GLY A 289 12.28 22.45 -0.26
CA GLY A 289 12.42 22.11 1.17
C GLY A 289 12.49 20.59 1.41
N GLU A 290 11.58 20.09 2.25
CA GLU A 290 11.50 18.68 2.60
C GLU A 290 11.03 17.78 1.45
N GLN A 291 10.32 18.29 0.44
CA GLN A 291 9.86 17.47 -0.70
C GLN A 291 11.03 16.75 -1.40
N ARG A 292 12.21 17.38 -1.44
CA ARG A 292 13.41 16.82 -2.09
C ARG A 292 13.96 15.57 -1.40
N ILE A 293 13.59 15.31 -0.15
CA ILE A 293 14.04 14.11 0.56
C ILE A 293 13.31 12.84 0.08
N TYR A 294 12.08 12.97 -0.43
CA TYR A 294 11.26 11.81 -0.81
C TYR A 294 11.86 11.01 -1.98
N PRO A 295 12.34 11.62 -3.06
CA PRO A 295 13.08 10.91 -4.10
C PRO A 295 14.28 10.11 -3.59
N TYR A 296 15.05 10.70 -2.67
CA TYR A 296 16.17 10.03 -2.01
C TYR A 296 15.71 8.88 -1.11
N TYR A 297 14.63 9.09 -0.35
CA TYR A 297 13.98 8.06 0.46
C TYR A 297 13.59 6.85 -0.41
N TRP A 298 13.00 7.05 -1.59
CA TRP A 298 12.64 5.96 -2.49
C TRP A 298 13.84 5.25 -3.10
N ASP A 299 14.77 6.02 -3.69
CA ASP A 299 15.93 5.47 -4.41
C ASP A 299 16.88 4.69 -3.48
N VAL A 300 17.01 5.13 -2.23
CA VAL A 300 18.02 4.61 -1.30
C VAL A 300 17.40 3.82 -0.16
N VAL A 301 16.46 4.43 0.56
CA VAL A 301 16.03 3.91 1.87
C VAL A 301 14.98 2.83 1.71
N VAL A 302 13.90 3.07 0.96
CA VAL A 302 12.90 2.03 0.68
C VAL A 302 13.57 0.86 -0.03
N TYR A 303 14.41 1.16 -1.02
CA TYR A 303 15.13 0.14 -1.77
C TYR A 303 16.10 -0.67 -0.88
N GLY A 304 16.88 -0.01 -0.04
CA GLY A 304 17.88 -0.64 0.81
C GLY A 304 17.33 -1.36 2.04
N GLU A 305 16.32 -0.81 2.71
CA GLU A 305 15.81 -1.35 3.99
C GLU A 305 14.70 -2.39 3.82
N TYR A 306 13.87 -2.25 2.79
CA TYR A 306 12.67 -3.08 2.62
C TYR A 306 12.83 -4.02 1.43
N ILE A 307 13.17 -3.47 0.28
CA ILE A 307 13.10 -4.20 -0.99
C ILE A 307 14.23 -5.21 -1.14
N LEU A 308 15.47 -4.75 -1.01
CA LEU A 308 16.62 -5.61 -1.22
C LEU A 308 16.69 -6.74 -0.16
N PRO A 309 16.51 -6.47 1.15
CA PRO A 309 16.62 -7.49 2.20
C PRO A 309 15.46 -8.47 2.26
N ASN A 310 14.24 -8.03 1.93
CA ASN A 310 13.05 -8.85 2.17
C ASN A 310 12.45 -9.43 0.88
N ALA A 311 12.65 -8.78 -0.28
CA ALA A 311 12.03 -9.18 -1.53
C ALA A 311 13.03 -9.69 -2.58
N TYR A 312 14.15 -9.01 -2.84
CA TYR A 312 15.02 -9.34 -3.99
C TYR A 312 16.04 -10.46 -3.75
N TYR A 313 16.68 -10.48 -2.59
CA TYR A 313 17.78 -11.43 -2.34
C TYR A 313 17.34 -12.92 -2.26
N PRO A 314 16.14 -13.28 -1.78
CA PRO A 314 15.66 -14.66 -1.87
C PRO A 314 15.52 -15.19 -3.31
N PHE A 315 15.12 -14.33 -4.27
CA PHE A 315 14.96 -14.74 -5.66
C PHE A 315 16.27 -15.18 -6.31
N SER A 316 17.35 -14.43 -6.08
CA SER A 316 18.64 -14.65 -6.76
C SER A 316 19.31 -15.95 -6.33
N GLN A 317 19.20 -16.31 -5.05
CA GLN A 317 19.74 -17.56 -4.51
C GLN A 317 18.90 -18.78 -4.90
N SER A 318 17.56 -18.65 -4.90
CA SER A 318 16.66 -19.76 -5.25
C SER A 318 16.89 -20.31 -6.66
N ILE A 319 17.33 -19.47 -7.59
CA ILE A 319 17.56 -19.84 -8.99
C ILE A 319 18.70 -20.88 -9.14
N LEU A 320 19.63 -20.95 -8.20
CA LEU A 320 20.80 -21.83 -8.31
C LEU A 320 20.41 -23.32 -8.28
N GLY A 321 19.33 -23.68 -7.58
CA GLY A 321 18.81 -25.05 -7.54
C GLY A 321 17.92 -25.42 -8.73
N LEU A 322 17.53 -24.45 -9.56
CA LEU A 322 16.52 -24.63 -10.59
C LEU A 322 17.00 -25.55 -11.73
N ASP A 323 18.27 -25.43 -12.14
CA ASP A 323 18.81 -26.26 -13.23
C ASP A 323 18.81 -27.74 -12.88
N GLY A 324 19.25 -28.09 -11.67
CA GLY A 324 19.20 -29.47 -11.20
C GLY A 324 17.78 -30.02 -11.13
N MET A 325 16.78 -29.21 -10.76
CA MET A 325 15.37 -29.63 -10.79
C MET A 325 14.85 -29.83 -12.21
N ILE A 326 15.22 -28.94 -13.14
CA ILE A 326 14.89 -29.06 -14.58
C ILE A 326 15.52 -30.31 -15.18
N GLU A 327 16.81 -30.57 -14.94
CA GLU A 327 17.55 -31.73 -15.44
C GLU A 327 16.98 -33.05 -14.93
N ARG A 328 16.60 -33.09 -13.64
CA ARG A 328 15.96 -34.26 -13.02
C ARG A 328 14.47 -34.42 -13.38
N GLN A 329 13.89 -33.46 -14.12
CA GLN A 329 12.45 -33.39 -14.40
C GLN A 329 11.56 -33.46 -13.15
N ASP A 330 12.00 -32.83 -12.05
CA ASP A 330 11.28 -32.80 -10.77
C ASP A 330 10.09 -31.84 -10.84
N ARG A 331 9.01 -32.27 -11.50
CA ARG A 331 7.82 -31.43 -11.76
C ARG A 331 7.20 -30.87 -10.48
N GLU A 332 7.19 -31.67 -9.42
CA GLU A 332 6.58 -31.31 -8.15
C GLU A 332 7.48 -30.33 -7.38
N GLY A 333 8.80 -30.58 -7.33
CA GLY A 333 9.76 -29.62 -6.81
C GLY A 333 9.74 -28.27 -7.55
N LEU A 334 9.64 -28.31 -8.88
CA LEU A 334 9.50 -27.12 -9.73
C LEU A 334 8.20 -26.34 -9.47
N ARG A 335 7.11 -27.03 -9.13
CA ARG A 335 5.84 -26.40 -8.75
C ARG A 335 5.96 -25.70 -7.39
N ARG A 336 6.44 -26.41 -6.38
CA ARG A 336 6.71 -25.83 -5.04
C ARG A 336 7.65 -24.63 -5.12
N PHE A 337 8.69 -24.74 -5.94
CA PHE A 337 9.62 -23.65 -6.21
C PHE A 337 8.91 -22.38 -6.70
N GLN A 338 7.96 -22.50 -7.64
CA GLN A 338 7.24 -21.34 -8.17
C GLN A 338 6.19 -20.79 -7.20
N ILE A 339 5.50 -21.66 -6.44
CA ILE A 339 4.57 -21.25 -5.36
C ILE A 339 5.29 -20.38 -4.33
N ASN A 340 6.47 -20.81 -3.88
CA ASN A 340 7.27 -20.06 -2.91
C ASN A 340 7.68 -18.68 -3.44
N ARG A 341 7.87 -18.55 -4.75
CA ARG A 341 8.35 -17.32 -5.40
C ARG A 341 7.27 -16.29 -5.62
N LEU A 342 6.04 -16.72 -5.88
CA LEU A 342 4.89 -15.83 -5.90
C LEU A 342 4.82 -15.02 -4.60
N ARG A 343 5.05 -15.63 -3.44
CA ARG A 343 5.08 -14.93 -2.13
C ARG A 343 6.07 -13.75 -2.11
N TYR A 344 7.24 -13.88 -2.73
CA TYR A 344 8.24 -12.80 -2.72
C TYR A 344 7.94 -11.66 -3.70
N LEU A 345 7.33 -11.95 -4.85
CA LEU A 345 6.89 -10.91 -5.79
C LEU A 345 5.91 -9.96 -5.11
N HIS A 346 5.02 -10.53 -4.30
CA HIS A 346 3.97 -9.80 -3.60
C HIS A 346 4.48 -8.77 -2.58
N ILE A 347 5.63 -9.02 -1.92
CA ILE A 347 6.23 -8.09 -0.96
C ILE A 347 6.73 -6.83 -1.66
N TRP A 348 7.50 -7.00 -2.74
CA TRP A 348 8.04 -5.89 -3.54
C TRP A 348 6.94 -4.92 -3.96
N GLU A 349 5.81 -5.48 -4.36
CA GLU A 349 4.69 -4.75 -4.95
C GLU A 349 3.90 -4.01 -3.90
N TYR A 350 3.62 -4.65 -2.77
CA TYR A 350 3.01 -3.95 -1.66
C TYR A 350 3.88 -2.78 -1.16
N THR A 351 5.18 -3.02 -0.95
CA THR A 351 6.08 -1.96 -0.47
C THR A 351 6.12 -0.79 -1.44
N ARG A 352 6.02 -1.06 -2.75
CA ARG A 352 5.90 -0.01 -3.75
C ARG A 352 4.63 0.83 -3.51
N GLU A 353 3.46 0.20 -3.41
CA GLU A 353 2.19 0.92 -3.22
C GLU A 353 2.13 1.79 -1.95
N GLN A 354 2.81 1.40 -0.87
CA GLN A 354 2.73 2.14 0.40
C GLN A 354 3.85 3.15 0.64
N ARG A 355 5.00 2.99 -0.02
CA ARG A 355 6.21 3.74 0.34
C ARG A 355 6.91 4.41 -0.83
N TRP A 356 6.39 4.32 -2.04
CA TRP A 356 7.11 4.69 -3.26
C TRP A 356 6.47 5.90 -3.96
N TYR A 357 7.02 6.34 -5.11
CA TYR A 357 6.56 7.56 -5.79
C TYR A 357 5.16 7.46 -6.40
N ASP A 358 4.64 6.25 -6.56
CA ASP A 358 3.31 5.91 -7.08
C ASP A 358 2.29 5.67 -5.96
N CYS A 359 2.67 5.81 -4.69
CA CYS A 359 1.72 5.73 -3.58
C CYS A 359 0.65 6.82 -3.69
N GLY A 360 -0.59 6.47 -3.30
CA GLY A 360 -1.74 7.34 -3.52
C GLY A 360 -1.66 8.68 -2.79
N ASP A 361 -1.06 8.68 -1.60
CA ASP A 361 -0.86 9.86 -0.76
C ASP A 361 0.31 10.75 -1.16
N ILE A 362 1.03 10.42 -2.26
CA ILE A 362 2.14 11.25 -2.70
C ILE A 362 1.74 12.69 -3.01
N ILE A 363 0.50 12.91 -3.44
CA ILE A 363 -0.05 14.24 -3.70
C ILE A 363 -0.36 15.02 -2.41
N GLU A 364 -0.19 14.44 -1.23
CA GLU A 364 -0.17 15.18 0.03
C GLU A 364 1.16 15.91 0.19
N ILE A 365 2.25 15.28 -0.27
CA ILE A 365 3.63 15.75 -0.16
C ILE A 365 4.00 16.63 -1.36
N PHE A 366 3.66 16.17 -2.57
CA PHE A 366 3.85 16.88 -3.82
C PHE A 366 2.54 17.54 -4.24
N SER A 367 2.63 18.62 -5.02
CA SER A 367 1.41 19.14 -5.66
C SER A 367 0.93 18.16 -6.75
N PRO A 368 -0.37 18.12 -7.09
CA PRO A 368 -0.88 17.32 -8.21
C PRO A 368 -0.09 17.52 -9.52
N LEU A 369 0.26 18.76 -9.84
CA LEU A 369 1.08 19.12 -11.00
C LEU A 369 2.49 18.53 -10.92
N GLN A 370 3.11 18.54 -9.74
CA GLN A 370 4.45 17.94 -9.54
C GLN A 370 4.42 16.43 -9.75
N ALA A 371 3.41 15.74 -9.21
CA ALA A 371 3.21 14.32 -9.45
C ALA A 371 2.99 14.01 -10.94
N ALA A 372 2.16 14.82 -11.62
CA ALA A 372 1.92 14.70 -13.06
C ALA A 372 3.20 14.87 -13.89
N TYR A 373 4.09 15.81 -13.54
CA TYR A 373 5.39 15.94 -14.22
C TYR A 373 6.28 14.70 -14.03
N ILE A 374 6.31 14.14 -12.81
CA ILE A 374 7.12 12.95 -12.51
C ILE A 374 6.60 11.74 -13.29
N TRP A 375 5.29 11.58 -13.44
CA TRP A 375 4.71 10.43 -14.14
C TRP A 375 4.65 10.61 -15.66
N LEU A 376 4.10 11.71 -16.16
CA LEU A 376 3.78 11.89 -17.58
C LEU A 376 4.43 13.12 -18.22
N GLY A 377 5.19 13.92 -17.47
CA GLY A 377 5.85 15.09 -18.02
C GLY A 377 6.76 14.77 -19.23
N SER A 378 6.80 15.68 -20.19
CA SER A 378 7.59 15.56 -21.42
C SER A 378 8.70 16.60 -21.48
N LYS A 379 9.90 16.17 -21.88
CA LYS A 379 11.00 17.10 -22.22
C LYS A 379 10.58 18.09 -23.30
N LYS A 380 9.91 17.56 -24.33
CA LYS A 380 9.53 18.30 -25.53
C LYS A 380 8.40 19.28 -25.25
N ASP A 381 7.39 18.85 -24.51
CA ASP A 381 6.13 19.60 -24.38
C ASP A 381 6.07 20.44 -23.10
N ASN A 382 6.82 20.08 -22.06
CA ASN A 382 6.78 20.76 -20.77
C ASN A 382 8.11 21.44 -20.39
N GLY A 383 9.17 21.27 -21.19
CA GLY A 383 10.49 21.84 -20.92
C GLY A 383 11.29 21.12 -19.82
N LEU A 384 10.89 19.89 -19.48
CA LEU A 384 11.61 19.06 -18.51
C LEU A 384 13.01 18.68 -19.01
N THR A 385 13.91 18.41 -18.08
CA THR A 385 15.25 17.87 -18.35
C THR A 385 15.25 16.34 -18.46
N PHE A 386 14.17 15.68 -18.02
CA PHE A 386 13.94 14.24 -18.12
C PHE A 386 12.45 13.94 -18.33
N ASP A 387 12.13 13.00 -19.22
CA ASP A 387 10.74 12.57 -19.42
C ASP A 387 10.25 11.88 -18.15
N GLY A 388 9.00 12.11 -17.77
CA GLY A 388 8.31 11.38 -16.72
C GLY A 388 8.39 9.87 -16.92
N VAL A 389 8.29 9.14 -15.81
CA VAL A 389 8.45 7.69 -15.70
C VAL A 389 7.67 6.93 -16.78
N LEU A 390 6.45 7.38 -17.09
CA LEU A 390 5.50 6.74 -17.97
C LEU A 390 5.27 7.50 -19.28
N ASN A 391 5.92 8.65 -19.51
CA ASN A 391 5.74 9.44 -20.73
C ASN A 391 6.15 8.65 -22.00
N LYS A 392 7.13 7.75 -21.92
CA LYS A 392 7.49 6.89 -23.07
C LYS A 392 6.43 5.83 -23.39
N VAL A 393 5.66 5.42 -22.39
CA VAL A 393 4.58 4.43 -22.53
C VAL A 393 3.28 5.12 -22.95
N HIS A 394 3.01 6.32 -22.46
CA HIS A 394 1.82 7.09 -22.83
C HIS A 394 2.19 8.53 -23.22
N PRO A 395 2.90 8.73 -24.34
CA PRO A 395 3.25 10.07 -24.80
C PRO A 395 2.02 10.85 -25.26
N LYS A 396 2.16 12.17 -25.29
CA LYS A 396 1.14 13.07 -25.82
C LYS A 396 0.79 12.74 -27.27
N GLY A 397 -0.51 12.67 -27.56
CA GLY A 397 -1.05 12.35 -28.88
C GLY A 397 -0.95 10.87 -29.26
N ARG A 398 -0.58 9.98 -28.33
CA ARG A 398 -0.59 8.53 -28.59
C ARG A 398 -2.00 8.06 -28.92
N LYS A 399 -2.14 7.37 -30.05
CA LYS A 399 -3.40 6.76 -30.48
C LYS A 399 -3.63 5.44 -29.75
N ASN A 400 -4.90 5.14 -29.51
CA ASN A 400 -5.34 3.85 -29.03
C ASN A 400 -5.11 2.75 -30.07
N LEU A 401 -4.90 1.53 -29.58
CA LEU A 401 -4.82 0.33 -30.39
C LEU A 401 -6.15 0.08 -31.09
N THR A 402 -6.08 -0.18 -32.39
CA THR A 402 -7.20 -0.61 -33.23
C THR A 402 -7.55 -2.07 -32.99
N ARG A 403 -8.76 -2.51 -33.39
CA ARG A 403 -9.15 -3.93 -33.30
C ARG A 403 -8.19 -4.87 -34.00
N GLN A 404 -7.64 -4.46 -35.16
CA GLN A 404 -6.68 -5.26 -35.90
C GLN A 404 -5.35 -5.38 -35.15
N GLU A 405 -4.83 -4.30 -34.57
CA GLU A 405 -3.60 -4.34 -33.77
C GLU A 405 -3.77 -5.19 -32.52
N ILE A 406 -4.94 -5.13 -31.87
CA ILE A 406 -5.26 -6.01 -30.73
C ILE A 406 -5.25 -7.47 -31.16
N GLN A 407 -5.86 -7.80 -32.31
CA GLN A 407 -5.83 -9.17 -32.84
C GLN A 407 -4.41 -9.66 -33.13
N LEU A 408 -3.57 -8.81 -33.73
CA LEU A 408 -2.16 -9.16 -34.01
C LEU A 408 -1.37 -9.38 -32.71
N ARG A 409 -1.58 -8.56 -31.69
CA ARG A 409 -0.93 -8.73 -30.37
C ARG A 409 -1.34 -10.03 -29.69
N ARG A 410 -2.64 -10.37 -29.72
CA ARG A 410 -3.15 -11.65 -29.21
C ARG A 410 -2.45 -12.83 -29.86
N LEU A 411 -2.35 -12.83 -31.19
CA LEU A 411 -1.65 -13.89 -31.93
C LEU A 411 -0.17 -13.96 -31.52
N ALA A 412 0.51 -12.83 -31.44
CA ALA A 412 1.93 -12.78 -31.06
C ALA A 412 2.20 -13.33 -29.64
N GLU A 413 1.33 -13.06 -28.68
CA GLU A 413 1.45 -13.58 -27.30
C GLU A 413 1.20 -15.09 -27.24
N VAL A 414 0.18 -15.58 -27.96
CA VAL A 414 -0.06 -17.03 -28.07
C VAL A 414 1.13 -17.72 -28.72
N GLU A 415 1.66 -17.18 -29.82
CA GLU A 415 2.84 -17.73 -30.49
C GLU A 415 4.07 -17.73 -29.58
N GLU A 416 4.24 -16.73 -28.72
CA GLU A 416 5.30 -16.74 -27.72
C GLU A 416 5.13 -17.91 -26.74
N CYS A 417 3.93 -18.14 -26.21
CA CYS A 417 3.68 -19.31 -25.37
C CYS A 417 3.98 -20.62 -26.11
N VAL A 418 3.52 -20.77 -27.36
CA VAL A 418 3.77 -21.97 -28.18
C VAL A 418 5.26 -22.22 -28.38
N ARG A 419 6.04 -21.20 -28.74
CA ARG A 419 7.49 -21.31 -28.96
C ARG A 419 8.26 -21.70 -27.69
N ASN A 420 7.70 -21.45 -26.51
CA ASN A 420 8.43 -21.54 -25.26
C ASN A 420 7.97 -22.67 -24.33
N LEU A 421 6.77 -23.23 -24.52
CA LEU A 421 6.12 -24.12 -23.54
C LEU A 421 5.84 -25.55 -24.05
N ASP A 422 6.32 -25.92 -25.24
CA ASP A 422 6.23 -27.28 -25.80
C ASP A 422 4.82 -27.91 -25.67
N LEU A 423 3.79 -27.13 -26.02
CA LEU A 423 2.40 -27.46 -25.75
C LEU A 423 1.91 -28.67 -26.56
N THR A 424 1.22 -29.61 -25.89
CA THR A 424 0.39 -30.62 -26.59
C THR A 424 -0.82 -29.96 -27.26
N PRO A 425 -1.52 -30.61 -28.22
CA PRO A 425 -2.72 -30.05 -28.85
C PRO A 425 -3.81 -29.64 -27.84
N VAL A 426 -4.03 -30.44 -26.80
CA VAL A 426 -5.01 -30.14 -25.75
C VAL A 426 -4.59 -28.93 -24.91
N GLN A 427 -3.31 -28.83 -24.55
CA GLN A 427 -2.78 -27.67 -23.82
C GLN A 427 -2.82 -26.41 -24.67
N TYR A 428 -2.54 -26.52 -25.98
CA TYR A 428 -2.61 -25.42 -26.92
C TYR A 428 -4.00 -24.77 -26.92
N ASP A 429 -5.06 -25.55 -27.06
CA ASP A 429 -6.43 -25.01 -27.10
C ASP A 429 -6.81 -24.28 -25.80
N SER A 430 -6.35 -24.79 -24.65
CA SER A 430 -6.56 -24.15 -23.34
C SER A 430 -5.75 -22.85 -23.22
N VAL A 431 -4.46 -22.90 -23.54
CA VAL A 431 -3.53 -21.77 -23.45
C VAL A 431 -3.89 -20.66 -24.44
N GLU A 432 -4.22 -20.99 -25.69
CA GLU A 432 -4.66 -20.02 -26.70
C GLU A 432 -5.83 -19.22 -26.17
N ARG A 433 -6.90 -19.91 -25.74
CA ARG A 433 -8.13 -19.26 -25.29
C ARG A 433 -7.88 -18.31 -24.12
N PHE A 434 -7.11 -18.77 -23.14
CA PHE A 434 -6.83 -17.98 -21.94
C PHE A 434 -5.89 -16.79 -22.22
N ILE A 435 -4.74 -17.02 -22.88
CA ILE A 435 -3.75 -15.98 -23.17
C ILE A 435 -4.32 -14.94 -24.13
N SER A 436 -5.07 -15.37 -25.16
CA SER A 436 -5.82 -14.45 -26.04
C SER A 436 -6.72 -13.51 -25.24
N ARG A 437 -7.45 -14.03 -24.25
CA ARG A 437 -8.36 -13.23 -23.44
C ARG A 437 -7.61 -12.28 -22.51
N MET A 438 -6.53 -12.73 -21.88
CA MET A 438 -5.72 -11.87 -21.01
C MET A 438 -5.06 -10.74 -21.81
N GLU A 439 -4.60 -11.02 -23.03
CA GLU A 439 -4.00 -10.00 -23.89
C GLU A 439 -5.03 -9.01 -24.43
N GLU A 440 -6.24 -9.48 -24.76
CA GLU A 440 -7.35 -8.60 -25.11
C GLU A 440 -7.66 -7.63 -23.97
N LEU A 441 -7.77 -8.14 -22.73
CA LEU A 441 -7.99 -7.31 -21.55
C LEU A 441 -6.84 -6.31 -21.34
N ARG A 442 -5.58 -6.76 -21.44
CA ARG A 442 -4.41 -5.88 -21.40
C ARG A 442 -4.56 -4.73 -22.40
N CYS A 443 -4.86 -5.02 -23.65
CA CYS A 443 -5.00 -4.01 -24.69
C CYS A 443 -6.17 -3.04 -24.45
N ILE A 444 -7.30 -3.54 -23.94
CA ILE A 444 -8.45 -2.70 -23.57
C ILE A 444 -8.05 -1.71 -22.47
N TYR A 445 -7.39 -2.19 -21.41
CA TYR A 445 -6.95 -1.33 -20.32
C TYR A 445 -5.77 -0.44 -20.70
N PHE A 446 -4.91 -0.87 -21.63
CA PHE A 446 -3.90 -0.02 -22.26
C PHE A 446 -4.57 1.20 -22.92
N ASN A 447 -5.64 1.00 -23.69
CA ASN A 447 -6.37 2.11 -24.33
C ASN A 447 -7.03 3.03 -23.29
N LYS A 448 -7.68 2.47 -22.26
CA LYS A 448 -8.25 3.28 -21.16
C LYS A 448 -7.19 4.10 -20.42
N CYS A 449 -6.05 3.48 -20.11
CA CYS A 449 -4.91 4.15 -19.50
C CYS A 449 -4.37 5.26 -20.41
N ASN A 450 -4.29 4.99 -21.72
CA ASN A 450 -3.84 5.98 -22.70
C ASN A 450 -4.79 7.18 -22.79
N ASP A 451 -6.12 6.95 -22.81
CA ASP A 451 -7.12 8.03 -22.80
C ASP A 451 -6.98 8.90 -21.54
N ALA A 452 -6.84 8.27 -20.37
CA ALA A 452 -6.61 9.00 -19.11
C ALA A 452 -5.27 9.78 -19.12
N ALA A 453 -4.22 9.21 -19.70
CA ALA A 453 -2.94 9.91 -19.85
C ALA A 453 -3.05 11.14 -20.77
N GLN A 454 -3.86 11.08 -21.84
CA GLN A 454 -4.07 12.24 -22.70
C GLN A 454 -4.72 13.41 -21.95
N GLU A 455 -5.62 13.10 -21.02
CA GLU A 455 -6.23 14.13 -20.16
C GLU A 455 -5.19 14.76 -19.21
N VAL A 456 -4.30 13.95 -18.60
CA VAL A 456 -3.18 14.47 -17.82
C VAL A 456 -2.28 15.37 -18.69
N HIS A 457 -1.96 14.97 -19.92
CA HIS A 457 -1.15 15.79 -20.85
C HIS A 457 -1.81 17.13 -21.19
N ARG A 458 -3.14 17.15 -21.36
CA ARG A 458 -3.92 18.38 -21.57
C ARG A 458 -3.77 19.31 -20.37
N LEU A 459 -3.99 18.78 -19.16
CA LEU A 459 -3.89 19.52 -17.90
C LEU A 459 -2.46 19.99 -17.59
N LEU A 460 -1.44 19.22 -17.98
CA LEU A 460 -0.03 19.62 -17.91
C LEU A 460 0.27 20.84 -18.79
N ALA A 461 -0.34 20.93 -19.98
CA ALA A 461 -0.19 22.09 -20.86
C ALA A 461 -0.84 23.35 -20.26
N GLU A 462 -1.90 23.16 -19.46
CA GLU A 462 -2.60 24.21 -18.72
C GLU A 462 -1.93 24.56 -17.38
N LYS A 463 -0.90 23.80 -16.97
CA LYS A 463 -0.27 23.88 -15.64
C LYS A 463 -1.31 23.75 -14.51
N ASN A 464 -2.32 22.90 -14.70
CA ASN A 464 -3.37 22.67 -13.70
C ASN A 464 -2.79 21.92 -12.49
N ASP A 465 -3.03 22.46 -11.30
CA ASP A 465 -2.63 21.89 -10.01
C ASP A 465 -3.85 21.62 -9.08
N GLY A 466 -5.05 21.61 -9.69
CA GLY A 466 -6.34 21.56 -9.02
C GLY A 466 -6.93 20.15 -8.93
N ARG A 467 -8.24 20.10 -8.68
CA ARG A 467 -8.99 18.84 -8.51
C ARG A 467 -9.06 18.05 -9.80
N GLU A 468 -9.12 18.73 -10.94
CA GLU A 468 -9.15 18.12 -12.26
C GLU A 468 -7.89 17.29 -12.51
N MET A 469 -6.72 17.80 -12.09
CA MET A 469 -5.47 17.03 -12.14
C MET A 469 -5.51 15.81 -11.23
N ILE A 470 -6.06 15.92 -10.01
CA ILE A 470 -6.23 14.77 -9.09
C ILE A 470 -7.14 13.71 -9.72
N ASP A 471 -8.23 14.12 -10.37
CA ASP A 471 -9.16 13.22 -11.06
C ASP A 471 -8.51 12.51 -12.25
N ALA A 472 -7.80 13.27 -13.10
CA ALA A 472 -7.11 12.72 -14.26
C ALA A 472 -5.99 11.74 -13.84
N LEU A 473 -5.20 12.12 -12.83
CA LEU A 473 -4.17 11.24 -12.27
C LEU A 473 -4.79 9.99 -11.66
N GLY A 474 -5.90 10.11 -10.94
CA GLY A 474 -6.54 8.95 -10.33
C GLY A 474 -7.15 7.98 -11.34
N ALA A 475 -7.75 8.50 -12.41
CA ALA A 475 -8.19 7.67 -13.54
C ALA A 475 -7.00 6.98 -14.21
N PHE A 476 -5.90 7.72 -14.43
CA PHE A 476 -4.69 7.20 -15.05
C PHE A 476 -4.05 6.09 -14.21
N MET A 477 -3.80 6.33 -12.91
CA MET A 477 -3.16 5.36 -12.03
C MET A 477 -3.98 4.08 -11.88
N ASN A 478 -5.29 4.18 -11.64
CA ASN A 478 -6.15 2.99 -11.55
C ASN A 478 -6.21 2.22 -12.87
N CYS A 479 -6.29 2.89 -14.03
CA CYS A 479 -6.26 2.21 -15.32
C CYS A 479 -4.90 1.58 -15.60
N HIS A 480 -3.81 2.25 -15.19
CA HIS A 480 -2.45 1.76 -15.31
C HIS A 480 -2.24 0.50 -14.47
N ASP A 481 -2.73 0.46 -13.23
CA ASP A 481 -2.61 -0.73 -12.37
C ASP A 481 -3.42 -1.91 -12.91
N ILE A 482 -4.62 -1.66 -13.45
CA ILE A 482 -5.40 -2.71 -14.11
C ILE A 482 -4.73 -3.16 -15.42
N TYR A 483 -4.14 -2.24 -16.19
CA TYR A 483 -3.35 -2.59 -17.37
C TYR A 483 -2.19 -3.52 -16.97
N LEU A 484 -1.43 -3.12 -15.94
CA LEU A 484 -0.29 -3.88 -15.45
C LEU A 484 -0.68 -5.25 -14.89
N PHE A 485 -1.84 -5.36 -14.26
CA PHE A 485 -2.43 -6.63 -13.82
C PHE A 485 -2.57 -7.66 -14.95
N TYR A 486 -2.66 -7.21 -16.21
CA TYR A 486 -2.68 -8.07 -17.39
C TYR A 486 -1.38 -8.03 -18.23
N ASP A 487 -0.36 -7.25 -17.84
CA ASP A 487 0.80 -6.88 -18.67
C ASP A 487 1.98 -7.87 -18.69
N SER A 488 1.92 -8.93 -17.88
CA SER A 488 3.05 -9.86 -17.77
C SER A 488 2.58 -11.31 -17.61
N TYR A 489 3.29 -12.25 -18.24
CA TYR A 489 3.11 -13.70 -17.99
C TYR A 489 3.31 -14.08 -16.53
N TRP A 490 4.04 -13.24 -15.82
CA TRP A 490 4.38 -13.45 -14.43
C TRP A 490 3.36 -12.81 -13.49
N GLN A 491 2.30 -12.22 -14.03
CA GLN A 491 1.13 -11.80 -13.26
C GLN A 491 0.41 -13.02 -12.73
N MET A 492 -0.14 -12.94 -11.52
CA MET A 492 -0.69 -14.10 -10.85
C MET A 492 -1.64 -14.91 -11.74
N LYS A 493 -2.57 -14.24 -12.45
CA LYS A 493 -3.53 -14.94 -13.31
C LYS A 493 -2.87 -15.72 -14.43
N ARG A 494 -1.94 -15.11 -15.17
CA ARG A 494 -1.21 -15.79 -16.26
C ARG A 494 -0.25 -16.84 -15.71
N TRP A 495 0.47 -16.52 -14.63
CA TRP A 495 1.43 -17.40 -13.99
C TRP A 495 0.74 -18.66 -13.46
N ALA A 496 -0.27 -18.54 -12.60
CA ALA A 496 -1.00 -19.66 -12.02
C ALA A 496 -1.62 -20.55 -13.10
N PHE A 497 -2.26 -19.93 -14.10
CA PHE A 497 -2.86 -20.66 -15.20
C PHE A 497 -1.81 -21.47 -15.98
N LEU A 498 -0.67 -20.86 -16.34
CA LEU A 498 0.38 -21.54 -17.07
C LEU A 498 1.02 -22.65 -16.24
N MET A 499 1.20 -22.47 -14.93
CA MET A 499 1.67 -23.55 -14.05
C MET A 499 0.73 -24.76 -14.08
N ASP A 500 -0.58 -24.56 -14.13
CA ASP A 500 -1.55 -25.65 -14.07
C ASP A 500 -1.80 -26.32 -15.43
N ASN A 501 -1.57 -25.57 -16.52
CA ASN A 501 -1.95 -25.99 -17.87
C ASN A 501 -0.75 -26.30 -18.78
N THR A 502 0.49 -26.26 -18.27
CA THR A 502 1.70 -26.55 -19.05
C THR A 502 2.65 -27.48 -18.32
N ASP A 503 3.64 -28.04 -19.04
CA ASP A 503 4.67 -28.86 -18.39
C ASP A 503 5.61 -27.98 -17.54
N MET A 504 5.80 -28.37 -16.27
CA MET A 504 6.57 -27.59 -15.32
C MET A 504 8.04 -27.41 -15.71
N VAL A 505 8.63 -28.32 -16.50
CA VAL A 505 10.00 -28.18 -16.99
C VAL A 505 10.06 -27.10 -18.06
N ALA A 506 9.16 -27.14 -19.04
CA ALA A 506 9.08 -26.11 -20.10
C ALA A 506 8.75 -24.73 -19.52
N PHE A 507 7.77 -24.65 -18.61
CA PHE A 507 7.42 -23.43 -17.89
C PHE A 507 8.63 -22.81 -17.16
N ASN A 508 9.39 -23.61 -16.42
CA ASN A 508 10.55 -23.12 -15.67
C ASN A 508 11.71 -22.71 -16.57
N LYS A 509 11.91 -23.38 -17.72
CA LYS A 509 12.87 -22.92 -18.75
C LYS A 509 12.46 -21.56 -19.31
N PHE A 510 11.19 -21.39 -19.65
CA PHE A 510 10.66 -20.11 -20.14
C PHE A 510 10.80 -19.00 -19.09
N TRP A 511 10.37 -19.28 -17.86
CA TRP A 511 10.50 -18.37 -16.72
C TRP A 511 11.95 -17.96 -16.50
N LYS A 512 12.88 -18.93 -16.44
CA LYS A 512 14.30 -18.65 -16.18
C LYS A 512 14.89 -17.76 -17.27
N ARG A 513 14.61 -18.05 -18.55
CA ARG A 513 15.08 -17.23 -19.68
C ARG A 513 14.64 -15.77 -19.58
N GLN A 514 13.41 -15.52 -19.11
CA GLN A 514 12.86 -14.17 -18.99
C GLN A 514 13.35 -13.44 -17.73
N LYS A 515 13.54 -14.15 -16.62
CA LYS A 515 13.73 -13.54 -15.30
C LYS A 515 15.12 -13.64 -14.70
N PHE A 516 15.98 -14.52 -15.21
CA PHE A 516 17.33 -14.71 -14.65
C PHE A 516 18.12 -13.38 -14.57
N GLY A 517 18.13 -12.58 -15.64
CA GLY A 517 18.86 -11.31 -15.65
C GLY A 517 18.26 -10.21 -14.76
N GLU A 518 16.98 -10.32 -14.39
CA GLU A 518 16.34 -9.41 -13.44
C GLU A 518 16.74 -9.71 -11.99
N TYR A 519 16.93 -10.99 -11.69
CA TYR A 519 17.22 -11.50 -10.35
C TYR A 519 18.61 -12.11 -10.21
N SER A 520 19.56 -11.79 -11.10
CA SER A 520 20.91 -12.39 -11.01
C SER A 520 21.63 -11.86 -9.76
N PRO A 521 22.40 -12.70 -9.04
CA PRO A 521 23.14 -12.28 -7.84
C PRO A 521 23.99 -11.02 -8.08
N GLU A 522 24.63 -10.90 -9.23
CA GLU A 522 25.51 -9.76 -9.58
C GLU A 522 24.73 -8.46 -9.74
N ARG A 523 23.51 -8.52 -10.30
CA ARG A 523 22.64 -7.35 -10.41
C ARG A 523 22.16 -6.89 -9.04
N ILE A 524 21.80 -7.83 -8.17
CA ILE A 524 21.30 -7.53 -6.82
C ILE A 524 22.41 -7.01 -5.92
N GLU A 525 23.59 -7.63 -5.96
CA GLU A 525 24.74 -7.17 -5.20
C GLU A 525 25.17 -5.74 -5.58
N ARG A 526 25.21 -5.44 -6.89
CA ARG A 526 25.50 -4.07 -7.37
C ARG A 526 24.50 -3.05 -6.84
N ARG A 527 23.21 -3.40 -6.80
CA ARG A 527 22.16 -2.55 -6.26
C ARG A 527 22.33 -2.33 -4.76
N TYR A 528 22.66 -3.38 -4.01
CA TYR A 528 22.99 -3.27 -2.58
C TYR A 528 24.14 -2.32 -2.31
N ARG A 529 25.26 -2.50 -3.03
CA ARG A 529 26.44 -1.63 -2.89
C ARG A 529 26.07 -0.18 -3.16
N MET A 530 25.31 0.07 -4.23
CA MET A 530 24.84 1.41 -4.57
C MET A 530 23.96 2.02 -3.46
N CYS A 531 23.03 1.27 -2.87
CA CYS A 531 22.23 1.77 -1.74
C CYS A 531 23.08 2.00 -0.48
N ALA A 532 23.97 1.05 -0.16
CA ALA A 532 24.86 1.14 1.00
C ALA A 532 25.78 2.36 0.92
N ASP A 533 26.34 2.66 -0.25
CA ASP A 533 27.21 3.81 -0.47
C ASP A 533 26.50 5.12 -0.14
N PHE A 534 25.21 5.22 -0.47
CA PHE A 534 24.39 6.42 -0.27
C PHE A 534 23.48 6.33 0.94
N TYR A 535 23.67 5.36 1.84
CA TYR A 535 22.77 5.16 2.97
C TYR A 535 22.89 6.30 4.01
N PRO A 536 21.78 6.74 4.65
CA PRO A 536 21.80 7.84 5.61
C PRO A 536 22.73 7.56 6.79
N ARG A 537 23.63 8.50 7.12
CA ARG A 537 24.67 8.30 8.15
C ARG A 537 24.08 8.16 9.55
N ASP A 538 22.94 8.79 9.79
CA ASP A 538 22.21 8.76 11.05
C ASP A 538 21.51 7.42 11.33
N ARG A 539 21.55 6.48 10.40
CA ARG A 539 20.95 5.13 10.52
C ARG A 539 21.96 4.00 10.72
N GLY A 540 23.25 4.33 10.86
CA GLY A 540 24.32 3.33 10.86
C GLY A 540 24.55 2.72 9.47
N PRO A 541 25.40 1.70 9.32
CA PRO A 541 25.60 1.01 8.05
C PRO A 541 24.35 0.21 7.66
N LEU A 542 24.05 0.14 6.36
CA LEU A 542 22.96 -0.70 5.87
C LEU A 542 23.31 -2.18 6.10
N PRO A 543 22.56 -2.93 6.94
CA PRO A 543 22.83 -4.35 7.13
C PRO A 543 22.48 -5.12 5.86
N ILE A 544 23.48 -5.77 5.26
CA ILE A 544 23.33 -6.64 4.08
C ILE A 544 23.05 -8.06 4.58
N GLU A 545 21.83 -8.29 5.07
CA GLU A 545 21.41 -9.59 5.60
C GLU A 545 20.10 -10.01 4.95
N ILE A 546 19.97 -11.32 4.65
CA ILE A 546 18.67 -11.91 4.33
C ILE A 546 17.87 -11.95 5.62
N LYS A 547 16.85 -11.10 5.70
CA LYS A 547 15.98 -11.06 6.89
C LYS A 547 14.85 -12.08 6.81
N ASN A 548 14.63 -12.67 5.64
CA ASN A 548 13.52 -13.58 5.43
C ASN A 548 13.88 -15.03 5.81
N ARG A 549 13.83 -15.31 7.12
CA ARG A 549 13.83 -16.67 7.68
C ARG A 549 12.41 -17.15 8.04
N LEU A 550 11.39 -16.36 7.71
CA LEU A 550 10.00 -16.55 8.15
C LEU A 550 9.22 -17.56 7.30
N TRP A 551 9.78 -18.00 6.18
CA TRP A 551 9.20 -19.02 5.33
C TRP A 551 10.01 -20.31 5.49
N PRO A 552 9.41 -21.41 5.96
CA PRO A 552 10.08 -22.71 5.95
C PRO A 552 10.49 -23.07 4.52
N GLU A 553 11.64 -23.75 4.37
CA GLU A 553 12.12 -24.31 3.10
C GLU A 553 11.16 -25.35 2.51
#